data_AF-A0A251TBC4-F1
#
_entry.id   AF-A0A251TBC4-F1
#
_cell.length_a   1.000
_cell.length_b   1.000
_cell.length_c   1.000
_cell.angle_alpha   90.00
_cell.angle_beta   90.00
_cell.angle_gamma   90.00
#
_symmetry.space_group_name_H-M   'P 1'
#
loop_
_entity.id
_entity.type
_entity.pdbx_description
1 polymer ?
#
loop_
_entity_poly.entity_id
_entity_poly.type
_entity_poly.pdbx_seq_one_letter_code
_entity_poly.pdbx_strand_id
1 'polypeptide(L)'
;MQDVFQRRHSIGLRQYHHTPAAAAAAAGVQAFGLILPPGAPNTSSATPNTSTKPVTDLPVSHHRILNPGMILLKNHITIRDQVDIVKICHTLGVGPGGFQQPGYSSGSKLQLQRMCFGRNWDPETKYRERYRNDGSIPPPVPPLFIPLVQSLIQDAQAHLTSANEIPLMRPDVCLVNFYTATGRLGLHQDRDERPYSIRGGLPVVSISIGDAGEFLYGHTRDEDKLQKVVLESGDVVIFGGKSRLIFHGVRGIFPNTTPLPLLEKIKLRPGRLNLTFRQF
;
A
#
# COMPACT_ATOMS: atom_id res chain seq x y z
N MET A 1 -14.86 25.52 -25.42
CA MET A 1 -13.51 24.94 -25.24
C MET A 1 -13.44 24.23 -23.89
N GLN A 2 -14.37 23.29 -23.69
CA GLN A 2 -14.55 22.44 -22.51
C GLN A 2 -14.67 20.99 -23.01
N ASP A 3 -14.38 20.00 -22.17
CA ASP A 3 -14.34 18.54 -22.43
C ASP A 3 -13.04 17.90 -22.94
N VAL A 4 -11.99 17.93 -22.12
CA VAL A 4 -10.88 16.95 -22.22
C VAL A 4 -10.64 16.17 -20.91
N PHE A 5 -11.21 16.58 -19.78
CA PHE A 5 -10.97 15.93 -18.47
C PHE A 5 -12.08 14.95 -18.06
N GLN A 6 -12.18 13.80 -18.74
CA GLN A 6 -12.89 12.64 -18.17
C GLN A 6 -12.60 11.30 -18.88
N ARG A 7 -11.34 10.99 -19.21
CA ARG A 7 -10.97 9.57 -19.43
C ARG A 7 -10.66 8.92 -18.09
N ARG A 8 -11.72 8.52 -17.36
CA ARG A 8 -11.58 7.61 -16.22
C ARG A 8 -11.19 6.24 -16.77
N HIS A 9 -9.91 5.89 -16.69
CA HIS A 9 -9.48 4.53 -16.94
C HIS A 9 -9.97 3.66 -15.78
N SER A 10 -11.19 3.11 -15.88
CA SER A 10 -11.55 1.99 -15.03
C SER A 10 -10.54 0.88 -15.34
N ILE A 11 -9.77 0.45 -14.35
CA ILE A 11 -8.87 -0.67 -14.56
C ILE A 11 -9.78 -1.86 -14.82
N GLY A 12 -9.79 -2.33 -16.07
CA GLY A 12 -10.48 -3.54 -16.45
C GLY A 12 -9.76 -4.74 -15.86
N LEU A 13 -9.74 -4.86 -14.52
CA LEU A 13 -9.32 -6.05 -13.79
C LEU A 13 -10.34 -7.15 -14.14
N ARG A 14 -10.18 -7.74 -15.34
CA ARG A 14 -10.93 -8.92 -15.76
C ARG A 14 -10.49 -10.09 -14.88
N GLN A 15 -11.46 -10.93 -14.55
CA GLN A 15 -11.38 -12.01 -13.57
C GLN A 15 -10.06 -12.77 -13.66
N TYR A 16 -9.31 -12.74 -12.56
CA TYR A 16 -8.16 -13.62 -12.35
C TYR A 16 -8.72 -15.05 -12.22
N HIS A 17 -8.56 -15.87 -13.27
CA HIS A 17 -8.94 -17.27 -13.19
C HIS A 17 -8.04 -17.99 -12.18
N HIS A 18 -8.67 -18.58 -11.16
CA HIS A 18 -8.02 -19.36 -10.12
C HIS A 18 -7.20 -20.50 -10.70
N THR A 19 -5.90 -20.54 -10.37
CA THR A 19 -5.18 -21.80 -10.22
C THR A 19 -5.13 -22.07 -8.71
N PRO A 20 -5.64 -23.21 -8.20
CA PRO A 20 -5.58 -23.49 -6.78
C PRO A 20 -4.12 -23.66 -6.35
N ALA A 21 -3.68 -22.88 -5.37
CA ALA A 21 -2.41 -23.13 -4.70
C ALA A 21 -2.58 -24.37 -3.80
N ALA A 22 -1.72 -25.37 -3.99
CA ALA A 22 -1.63 -26.51 -3.07
C ALA A 22 -1.24 -26.01 -1.67
N ALA A 23 -2.10 -26.21 -0.70
CA ALA A 23 -1.87 -25.85 0.69
C ALA A 23 -0.91 -26.87 1.33
N ALA A 24 0.38 -26.51 1.43
CA ALA A 24 1.28 -27.13 2.39
C ALA A 24 1.29 -26.24 3.65
N ALA A 25 0.45 -26.58 4.63
CA ALA A 25 0.47 -25.95 5.94
C ALA A 25 1.67 -26.50 6.72
N ALA A 26 2.68 -25.66 6.96
CA ALA A 26 3.65 -25.92 8.02
C ALA A 26 2.93 -25.84 9.38
N ALA A 27 3.24 -26.77 10.27
CA ALA A 27 2.53 -26.96 11.53
C ALA A 27 2.48 -25.70 12.42
N GLY A 28 1.27 -25.29 12.82
CA GLY A 28 1.03 -24.55 14.07
C GLY A 28 0.80 -23.04 14.01
N VAL A 29 0.98 -22.34 12.89
CA VAL A 29 0.70 -20.89 12.79
C VAL A 29 -0.52 -20.63 11.91
N GLN A 30 -1.56 -20.06 12.49
CA GLN A 30 -2.76 -19.66 11.74
C GLN A 30 -2.39 -18.53 10.75
N ALA A 31 -2.66 -18.74 9.47
CA ALA A 31 -2.38 -17.77 8.43
C ALA A 31 -3.13 -16.45 8.66
N PHE A 32 -2.45 -15.32 8.49
CA PHE A 32 -3.06 -14.01 8.66
C PHE A 32 -3.84 -13.59 7.40
N GLY A 33 -5.17 -13.59 7.50
CA GLY A 33 -6.06 -13.13 6.44
C GLY A 33 -6.52 -11.68 6.60
N LEU A 34 -6.51 -10.95 5.47
CA LEU A 34 -7.08 -9.60 5.35
C LEU A 34 -8.61 -9.54 5.41
N ILE A 35 -9.31 -10.53 4.86
CA ILE A 35 -10.77 -10.59 4.82
C ILE A 35 -11.23 -11.50 5.95
N LEU A 36 -12.18 -11.02 6.77
CA LEU A 36 -12.74 -11.78 7.87
C LEU A 36 -13.61 -12.93 7.33
N PRO A 37 -13.57 -14.12 7.97
CA PRO A 37 -14.40 -15.25 7.56
C PRO A 37 -15.90 -14.93 7.73
N PRO A 38 -16.78 -15.62 6.99
CA PRO A 38 -18.22 -15.56 7.22
C PRO A 38 -18.55 -15.85 8.69
N GLY A 39 -19.45 -15.07 9.29
CA GLY A 39 -19.87 -15.24 10.69
C GLY A 39 -18.93 -14.67 11.75
N ALA A 40 -17.78 -14.07 11.39
CA ALA A 40 -16.97 -13.35 12.36
C ALA A 40 -17.79 -12.19 13.00
N PRO A 41 -17.70 -11.97 14.32
CA PRO A 41 -18.43 -10.90 14.98
C PRO A 41 -18.03 -9.56 14.38
N ASN A 42 -19.03 -8.74 14.04
CA ASN A 42 -18.78 -7.35 13.66
C ASN A 42 -18.23 -6.63 14.89
N THR A 43 -16.91 -6.46 14.98
CA THR A 43 -16.28 -5.64 16.03
C THR A 43 -16.52 -4.14 15.85
N SER A 44 -17.35 -3.76 14.87
CA SER A 44 -17.89 -2.40 14.74
C SER A 44 -18.91 -2.16 15.85
N SER A 45 -18.45 -1.81 17.05
CA SER A 45 -19.26 -1.17 18.08
C SER A 45 -19.51 0.33 17.79
N ALA A 46 -19.35 0.76 16.53
CA ALA A 46 -19.73 2.10 16.14
C ALA A 46 -21.26 2.22 16.22
N THR A 47 -21.75 2.89 17.26
CA THR A 47 -23.06 3.56 17.19
C THR A 47 -23.10 4.38 15.90
N PRO A 48 -24.13 4.23 15.05
CA PRO A 48 -24.25 5.07 13.87
C PRO A 48 -24.29 6.52 14.34
N ASN A 49 -23.31 7.31 13.94
CA ASN A 49 -23.38 8.74 14.18
C ASN A 49 -24.53 9.26 13.30
N THR A 50 -25.68 9.57 13.90
CA THR A 50 -26.94 9.96 13.23
C THR A 50 -26.90 11.35 12.60
N SER A 51 -25.70 11.88 12.29
CA SER A 51 -25.55 13.01 11.38
C SER A 51 -25.61 12.51 9.94
N THR A 52 -26.80 12.13 9.49
CA THR A 52 -27.08 11.84 8.09
C THR A 52 -27.09 13.14 7.31
N LYS A 53 -25.90 13.61 6.91
CA LYS A 53 -25.81 14.33 5.64
C LYS A 53 -25.96 13.28 4.53
N PRO A 54 -26.75 13.54 3.47
CA PRO A 54 -26.81 12.65 2.33
C PRO A 54 -25.38 12.47 1.78
N VAL A 55 -24.89 11.23 1.71
CA VAL A 55 -23.66 10.91 0.97
C VAL A 55 -24.05 10.87 -0.50
N THR A 56 -24.27 12.05 -1.09
CA THR A 56 -24.64 12.19 -2.51
C THR A 56 -23.45 12.45 -3.42
N ASP A 57 -22.26 12.71 -2.88
CA ASP A 57 -21.04 12.85 -3.67
C ASP A 57 -19.95 11.89 -3.20
N LEU A 58 -19.66 10.88 -4.03
CA LEU A 58 -18.41 10.14 -3.94
C LEU A 58 -17.25 11.16 -4.03
N PRO A 59 -16.23 11.08 -3.16
CA PRO A 59 -15.16 12.07 -3.15
C PRO A 59 -14.53 12.20 -4.55
N VAL A 60 -14.39 13.44 -5.04
CA VAL A 60 -13.80 13.67 -6.35
C VAL A 60 -12.28 13.48 -6.25
N SER A 61 -11.71 12.70 -7.17
CA SER A 61 -10.26 12.55 -7.28
C SER A 61 -9.62 13.91 -7.51
N HIS A 62 -8.56 14.20 -6.75
CA HIS A 62 -7.76 15.42 -6.90
C HIS A 62 -6.31 15.12 -6.53
N HIS A 63 -5.39 16.02 -6.91
CA HIS A 63 -3.97 15.85 -6.62
C HIS A 63 -3.43 16.99 -5.76
N ARG A 64 -2.32 16.72 -5.08
CA ARG A 64 -1.52 17.72 -4.36
C ARG A 64 -0.04 17.41 -4.51
N ILE A 65 0.71 18.35 -5.05
CA ILE A 65 2.19 18.27 -5.07
C ILE A 65 2.66 18.52 -3.63
N LEU A 66 3.35 17.55 -3.05
CA LEU A 66 3.79 17.61 -1.65
C LEU A 66 5.21 18.14 -1.50
N ASN A 67 6.08 17.82 -2.47
CA ASN A 67 7.48 18.24 -2.58
C ASN A 67 7.95 18.05 -4.04
N PRO A 68 9.10 18.62 -4.44
CA PRO A 68 9.72 18.28 -5.72
C PRO A 68 9.92 16.76 -5.89
N GLY A 69 9.33 16.18 -6.93
CA GLY A 69 9.34 14.73 -7.16
C GLY A 69 8.43 13.93 -6.22
N MET A 70 7.46 14.58 -5.54
CA MET A 70 6.51 13.92 -4.65
C MET A 70 5.09 14.47 -4.81
N ILE A 71 4.14 13.57 -5.05
CA ILE A 71 2.75 13.90 -5.30
C ILE A 71 1.82 12.93 -4.58
N LEU A 72 0.69 13.46 -4.13
CA LEU A 72 -0.43 12.72 -3.58
C LEU A 72 -1.61 12.80 -4.57
N LEU A 73 -2.12 11.65 -4.97
CA LEU A 73 -3.36 11.48 -5.72
C LEU A 73 -4.43 11.00 -4.74
N LYS A 74 -5.37 11.88 -4.38
CA LYS A 74 -6.44 11.62 -3.42
C LYS A 74 -7.59 10.87 -4.08
N ASN A 75 -8.09 9.83 -3.40
CA ASN A 75 -9.19 8.99 -3.88
C ASN A 75 -9.02 8.52 -5.35
N HIS A 76 -7.79 8.12 -5.71
CA HIS A 76 -7.44 7.79 -7.10
C HIS A 76 -7.75 6.34 -7.45
N ILE A 77 -7.65 5.43 -6.48
CA ILE A 77 -8.02 4.02 -6.67
C ILE A 77 -9.52 3.87 -6.39
N THR A 78 -10.27 3.41 -7.39
CA THR A 78 -11.72 3.22 -7.26
C THR A 78 -12.06 2.14 -6.23
N ILE A 79 -13.25 2.18 -5.62
CA ILE A 79 -13.70 1.14 -4.69
C ILE A 79 -13.65 -0.26 -5.33
N ARG A 80 -13.94 -0.38 -6.63
CA ARG A 80 -13.82 -1.65 -7.35
C ARG A 80 -12.37 -2.15 -7.38
N ASP A 81 -11.44 -1.29 -7.74
CA ASP A 81 -10.02 -1.66 -7.82
C ASP A 81 -9.45 -1.93 -6.42
N GLN A 82 -9.89 -1.19 -5.40
CA GLN A 82 -9.54 -1.47 -4.00
C GLN A 82 -9.99 -2.88 -3.58
N VAL A 83 -11.21 -3.29 -3.95
CA VAL A 83 -11.72 -4.65 -3.69
C VAL A 83 -10.83 -5.70 -4.35
N ASP A 84 -10.47 -5.51 -5.62
CA ASP A 84 -9.67 -6.48 -6.37
C ASP A 84 -8.25 -6.57 -5.82
N ILE A 85 -7.62 -5.44 -5.48
CA ILE A 85 -6.31 -5.39 -4.82
C ILE A 85 -6.33 -6.17 -3.49
N VAL A 86 -7.34 -5.93 -2.65
CA VAL A 86 -7.45 -6.63 -1.36
C VAL A 86 -7.66 -8.13 -1.56
N LYS A 87 -8.49 -8.55 -2.52
CA LYS A 87 -8.72 -9.98 -2.83
C LYS A 87 -7.44 -10.68 -3.29
N ILE A 88 -6.66 -10.05 -4.18
CA ILE A 88 -5.35 -10.58 -4.62
C ILE A 88 -4.42 -10.74 -3.42
N CYS A 89 -4.27 -9.68 -2.60
CA CYS A 89 -3.41 -9.72 -1.43
C CYS A 89 -3.88 -10.73 -0.38
N HIS A 90 -5.19 -10.88 -0.19
CA HIS A 90 -5.75 -11.87 0.73
C HIS A 90 -5.45 -13.29 0.25
N THR A 91 -5.75 -13.59 -1.01
CA THR A 91 -5.62 -14.93 -1.60
C THR A 91 -4.18 -15.42 -1.54
N LEU A 92 -3.22 -14.57 -1.88
CA LEU A 92 -1.80 -14.90 -1.84
C LEU A 92 -1.22 -14.76 -0.42
N GLY A 93 -1.80 -13.90 0.41
CA GLY A 93 -1.35 -13.62 1.76
C GLY A 93 -1.69 -14.68 2.80
N VAL A 94 -2.68 -15.54 2.54
CA VAL A 94 -2.99 -16.70 3.40
C VAL A 94 -2.19 -17.96 3.03
N GLY A 95 -1.46 -17.95 1.91
CA GLY A 95 -0.63 -19.06 1.45
C GLY A 95 0.84 -18.94 1.86
N PRO A 96 1.70 -19.86 1.36
CA PRO A 96 3.15 -19.78 1.55
C PRO A 96 3.73 -18.45 1.06
N GLY A 97 4.67 -17.86 1.82
CA GLY A 97 5.21 -16.53 1.52
C GLY A 97 4.26 -15.37 1.82
N GLY A 98 3.12 -15.65 2.45
CA GLY A 98 2.06 -14.70 2.79
C GLY A 98 2.39 -13.78 3.97
N PHE A 99 1.36 -13.32 4.68
CA PHE A 99 1.52 -12.36 5.76
C PHE A 99 2.18 -12.99 6.99
N GLN A 100 3.21 -12.32 7.50
CA GLN A 100 3.81 -12.60 8.81
C GLN A 100 4.13 -11.29 9.52
N GLN A 101 4.27 -11.33 10.85
CA GLN A 101 4.80 -10.19 11.58
C GLN A 101 6.34 -10.21 11.49
N PRO A 102 6.98 -9.24 10.81
CA PRO A 102 8.44 -9.22 10.73
C PRO A 102 9.06 -8.98 12.10
N GLY A 103 10.16 -9.66 12.36
CA GLY A 103 10.94 -9.53 13.59
C GLY A 103 12.40 -9.21 13.32
N TYR A 104 13.11 -8.93 14.39
CA TYR A 104 14.57 -8.85 14.44
C TYR A 104 15.10 -10.03 15.26
N SER A 105 16.34 -10.45 15.04
CA SER A 105 17.04 -11.47 15.82
C SER A 105 17.07 -11.16 17.33
N SER A 106 17.00 -9.87 17.70
CA SER A 106 16.85 -9.41 19.09
C SER A 106 15.51 -9.74 19.74
N GLY A 107 14.54 -10.27 18.98
CA GLY A 107 13.19 -10.60 19.45
C GLY A 107 12.17 -9.46 19.29
N SER A 108 12.61 -8.23 18.98
CA SER A 108 11.71 -7.12 18.68
C SER A 108 10.91 -7.37 17.40
N LYS A 109 9.66 -6.92 17.34
CA LYS A 109 8.78 -7.09 16.16
C LYS A 109 8.26 -5.77 15.64
N LEU A 110 8.04 -5.70 14.32
CA LEU A 110 7.33 -4.58 13.73
C LEU A 110 5.85 -4.61 14.13
N GLN A 111 5.23 -3.43 14.23
CA GLN A 111 3.83 -3.27 14.61
C GLN A 111 2.92 -3.32 13.37
N LEU A 112 3.14 -4.32 12.52
CA LEU A 112 2.40 -4.58 11.29
C LEU A 112 2.55 -6.04 10.88
N GLN A 113 1.63 -6.53 10.06
CA GLN A 113 1.81 -7.75 9.28
C GLN A 113 2.37 -7.38 7.90
N ARG A 114 3.26 -8.20 7.35
CA ARG A 114 3.85 -7.97 6.03
C ARG A 114 3.87 -9.23 5.20
N MET A 115 3.59 -9.06 3.91
CA MET A 115 4.04 -9.96 2.85
C MET A 115 4.80 -9.16 1.79
N CYS A 116 5.53 -9.87 0.93
CA CYS A 116 6.18 -9.25 -0.24
C CYS A 116 5.66 -9.93 -1.51
N PHE A 117 5.71 -9.19 -2.61
CA PHE A 117 5.68 -9.75 -3.96
C PHE A 117 7.02 -9.50 -4.66
N GLY A 118 7.45 -10.47 -5.48
CA GLY A 118 8.69 -10.43 -6.25
C GLY A 118 9.90 -10.81 -5.41
N ARG A 119 10.48 -9.84 -4.70
CA ARG A 119 11.67 -10.03 -3.86
C ARG A 119 11.33 -10.05 -2.39
N ASN A 120 12.10 -10.80 -1.61
CA ASN A 120 11.98 -10.81 -0.16
C ASN A 120 12.68 -9.58 0.40
N TRP A 121 11.96 -8.74 1.15
CA TRP A 121 12.57 -7.72 1.99
C TRP A 121 12.44 -8.13 3.44
N ASP A 122 13.58 -8.27 4.11
CA ASP A 122 13.69 -8.62 5.51
C ASP A 122 14.29 -7.44 6.32
N PRO A 123 13.81 -7.16 7.54
CA PRO A 123 14.35 -6.09 8.36
C PRO A 123 15.86 -6.16 8.61
N GLU A 124 16.44 -7.36 8.65
CA GLU A 124 17.86 -7.58 8.94
C GLU A 124 18.67 -7.76 7.66
N THR A 125 18.23 -8.64 6.76
CA THR A 125 18.99 -9.00 5.56
C THR A 125 18.65 -8.16 4.33
N LYS A 126 17.64 -7.29 4.42
CA LYS A 126 17.13 -6.46 3.31
C LYS A 126 16.71 -7.34 2.14
N TYR A 127 17.26 -7.10 0.94
CA TYR A 127 17.03 -7.93 -0.25
C TYR A 127 18.11 -9.00 -0.49
N ARG A 128 19.00 -9.26 0.48
CA ARG A 128 20.10 -10.24 0.29
C ARG A 128 19.57 -11.66 0.21
N GLU A 129 18.64 -12.00 1.09
CA GLU A 129 18.08 -13.36 1.15
C GLU A 129 16.90 -13.51 0.20
N ARG A 130 16.93 -14.59 -0.59
CA ARG A 130 15.82 -14.95 -1.49
C ARG A 130 14.65 -15.57 -0.73
N TYR A 131 14.97 -16.39 0.27
CA TYR A 131 14.01 -17.11 1.09
C TYR A 131 13.70 -16.32 2.37
N ARG A 132 12.50 -16.53 2.90
CA ARG A 132 12.10 -16.06 4.22
C ARG A 132 12.59 -17.03 5.29
N ASN A 133 12.50 -16.61 6.55
CA ASN A 133 12.95 -17.41 7.69
C ASN A 133 12.21 -18.76 7.82
N ASP A 134 10.99 -18.86 7.27
CA ASP A 134 10.21 -20.09 7.20
C ASP A 134 10.51 -20.95 5.95
N GLY A 135 11.53 -20.59 5.16
CA GLY A 135 11.91 -21.26 3.92
C GLY A 135 11.02 -20.94 2.71
N SER A 136 9.97 -20.13 2.88
CA SER A 136 9.10 -19.75 1.76
C SER A 136 9.72 -18.65 0.89
N ILE A 137 9.24 -18.54 -0.34
CA ILE A 137 9.59 -17.42 -1.24
C ILE A 137 8.38 -16.51 -1.43
N PRO A 138 8.56 -15.19 -1.57
CA PRO A 138 7.48 -14.29 -1.95
C PRO A 138 6.83 -14.71 -3.28
N PRO A 139 5.49 -14.65 -3.40
CA PRO A 139 4.82 -14.79 -4.69
C PRO A 139 5.32 -13.73 -5.69
N PRO A 140 5.26 -13.97 -7.02
CA PRO A 140 5.64 -12.96 -8.01
C PRO A 140 4.75 -11.73 -7.91
N VAL A 141 5.24 -10.57 -8.37
CA VAL A 141 4.40 -9.37 -8.53
C VAL A 141 3.22 -9.72 -9.45
N PRO A 142 1.96 -9.59 -9.00
CA PRO A 142 0.80 -9.86 -9.83
C PRO A 142 0.89 -9.09 -11.15
N PRO A 143 0.71 -9.74 -12.32
CA PRO A 143 0.86 -9.08 -13.61
C PRO A 143 0.01 -7.82 -13.77
N LEU A 144 -1.13 -7.75 -13.10
CA LEU A 144 -2.05 -6.62 -13.08
C LEU A 144 -1.50 -5.40 -12.33
N PHE A 145 -0.57 -5.58 -11.39
CA PHE A 145 0.02 -4.47 -10.63
C PHE A 145 1.03 -3.67 -11.44
N ILE A 146 1.69 -4.29 -12.42
CA ILE A 146 2.66 -3.60 -13.29
C ILE A 146 2.00 -2.45 -14.08
N PRO A 147 0.94 -2.70 -14.90
CA PRO A 147 0.28 -1.63 -15.64
C PRO A 147 -0.45 -0.65 -14.73
N LEU A 148 -0.97 -1.09 -13.57
CA LEU A 148 -1.54 -0.19 -12.56
C LEU A 148 -0.49 0.84 -12.12
N VAL A 149 0.69 0.40 -11.68
CA VAL A 149 1.76 1.29 -11.22
C VAL A 149 2.25 2.22 -12.33
N GLN A 150 2.39 1.71 -13.55
CA GLN A 150 2.77 2.53 -14.70
C GLN A 150 1.74 3.63 -14.99
N SER A 151 0.45 3.31 -14.95
CA SER A 151 -0.64 4.29 -15.10
C SER A 151 -0.60 5.34 -13.98
N LEU A 152 -0.40 4.93 -12.73
CA LEU A 152 -0.32 5.86 -11.59
C LEU A 152 0.84 6.85 -11.74
N ILE A 153 2.00 6.39 -12.23
CA ILE A 153 3.14 7.26 -12.49
C ILE A 153 2.82 8.22 -13.64
N GLN A 154 2.19 7.74 -14.72
CA GLN A 154 1.78 8.58 -15.85
C GLN A 154 0.75 9.65 -15.43
N ASP A 155 -0.23 9.29 -14.62
CA ASP A 155 -1.22 10.23 -14.06
C ASP A 155 -0.53 11.30 -13.20
N ALA A 156 0.45 10.90 -12.39
CA ALA A 156 1.27 11.84 -11.64
C ALA A 156 2.10 12.77 -12.55
N GLN A 157 2.74 12.22 -13.59
CA GLN A 157 3.55 12.99 -14.53
C GLN A 157 2.71 14.06 -15.26
N ALA A 158 1.43 13.81 -15.54
CA ALA A 158 0.53 14.79 -16.14
C ALA A 158 0.31 16.05 -15.26
N HIS A 159 0.66 15.99 -13.97
CA HIS A 159 0.55 17.10 -13.03
C HIS A 159 1.89 17.68 -12.59
N LEU A 160 3.02 17.14 -13.08
CA LEU A 160 4.35 17.56 -12.69
C LEU A 160 5.07 18.29 -13.82
N THR A 161 5.84 19.31 -13.44
CA THR A 161 6.77 20.00 -14.35
C THR A 161 8.08 19.23 -14.46
N SER A 162 8.89 19.49 -15.49
CA SER A 162 10.24 18.90 -15.66
C SER A 162 11.14 19.07 -14.42
N ALA A 163 11.04 20.19 -13.70
CA ALA A 163 11.81 20.43 -12.46
C ALA A 163 11.46 19.48 -11.29
N ASN A 164 10.32 18.78 -11.39
CA ASN A 164 9.73 17.88 -10.39
C ASN A 164 9.48 16.48 -10.97
N GLU A 165 10.18 16.12 -12.04
CA GLU A 165 9.95 14.88 -12.79
C GLU A 165 10.13 13.64 -11.90
N ILE A 166 9.21 12.68 -12.10
CA ILE A 166 9.27 11.34 -11.54
C ILE A 166 9.51 10.38 -12.69
N PRO A 167 10.59 9.59 -12.70
CA PRO A 167 10.86 8.62 -13.76
C PRO A 167 9.78 7.53 -13.84
N LEU A 168 9.58 6.96 -15.03
CA LEU A 168 8.80 5.74 -15.18
C LEU A 168 9.51 4.57 -14.49
N MET A 169 8.73 3.63 -13.95
CA MET A 169 9.24 2.43 -13.28
C MET A 169 8.46 1.20 -13.75
N ARG A 170 9.15 0.06 -13.82
CA ARG A 170 8.51 -1.26 -13.88
C ARG A 170 8.75 -1.99 -12.56
N PRO A 171 7.74 -2.10 -11.67
CA PRO A 171 7.97 -2.66 -10.35
C PRO A 171 8.26 -4.16 -10.42
N ASP A 172 9.36 -4.57 -9.79
CA ASP A 172 9.69 -5.99 -9.51
C ASP A 172 9.63 -6.31 -8.00
N VAL A 173 9.28 -5.32 -7.18
CA VAL A 173 9.05 -5.46 -5.74
C VAL A 173 7.75 -4.79 -5.33
N CYS A 174 6.96 -5.45 -4.48
CA CYS A 174 5.88 -4.83 -3.73
C CYS A 174 5.90 -5.28 -2.28
N LEU A 175 6.07 -4.37 -1.33
CA LEU A 175 5.87 -4.64 0.09
C LEU A 175 4.40 -4.36 0.43
N VAL A 176 3.72 -5.34 1.00
CA VAL A 176 2.34 -5.22 1.44
C VAL A 176 2.31 -5.21 2.96
N ASN A 177 2.00 -4.06 3.55
CA ASN A 177 1.92 -3.86 4.99
C ASN A 177 0.46 -3.77 5.43
N PHE A 178 0.09 -4.51 6.47
CA PHE A 178 -1.20 -4.37 7.14
C PHE A 178 -0.99 -3.89 8.58
N TYR A 179 -1.58 -2.74 8.90
CA TYR A 179 -1.52 -2.08 10.20
C TYR A 179 -2.85 -2.26 10.91
N THR A 180 -2.84 -2.77 12.15
CA THR A 180 -4.01 -2.71 13.05
C THR A 180 -4.15 -1.30 13.63
N ALA A 181 -5.15 -1.05 14.47
CA ALA A 181 -5.38 0.26 15.11
C ALA A 181 -4.17 0.82 15.86
N THR A 182 -3.30 -0.04 16.41
CA THR A 182 -2.07 0.36 17.12
C THR A 182 -0.83 0.34 16.22
N GLY A 183 -1.00 0.06 14.93
CA GLY A 183 0.10 -0.12 14.00
C GLY A 183 0.84 1.18 13.71
N ARG A 184 2.17 1.08 13.60
CA ARG A 184 3.06 2.20 13.28
C ARG A 184 4.31 1.71 12.56
N LEU A 185 4.97 2.62 11.85
CA LEU A 185 6.26 2.38 11.23
C LEU A 185 7.14 3.62 11.42
N GLY A 186 8.25 3.44 12.14
CA GLY A 186 9.18 4.53 12.45
C GLY A 186 9.82 5.13 11.20
N LEU A 187 10.48 6.28 11.38
CA LEU A 187 11.11 7.02 10.28
C LEU A 187 12.24 6.22 9.64
N HIS A 188 12.14 6.05 8.33
CA HIS A 188 13.12 5.34 7.51
C HIS A 188 13.23 5.97 6.12
N GLN A 189 14.21 5.51 5.36
CA GLN A 189 14.34 5.77 3.94
C GLN A 189 14.32 4.43 3.20
N ASP A 190 13.68 4.41 2.04
CA ASP A 190 13.73 3.28 1.13
C ASP A 190 15.02 3.37 0.32
N ARG A 191 16.11 2.79 0.83
CA ARG A 191 17.45 2.92 0.24
C ARG A 191 18.12 1.59 -0.09
N ASP A 192 17.35 0.51 -0.05
CA ASP A 192 17.87 -0.86 -0.15
C ASP A 192 17.88 -1.38 -1.60
N GLU A 193 17.27 -0.66 -2.55
CA GLU A 193 17.28 -0.99 -3.98
C GLU A 193 18.68 -0.78 -4.61
N ARG A 194 18.92 -1.31 -5.82
CA ARG A 194 20.26 -1.23 -6.44
C ARG A 194 20.67 0.22 -6.71
N PRO A 195 21.99 0.49 -6.80
CA PRO A 195 22.48 1.85 -7.01
C PRO A 195 21.92 2.55 -8.25
N TYR A 196 21.60 1.83 -9.34
CA TYR A 196 20.99 2.43 -10.53
C TYR A 196 19.56 2.93 -10.25
N SER A 197 18.78 2.18 -9.45
CA SER A 197 17.42 2.54 -9.05
C SER A 197 17.42 3.78 -8.16
N ILE A 198 18.29 3.79 -7.15
CA ILE A 198 18.44 4.93 -6.23
C ILE A 198 18.96 6.18 -6.94
N ARG A 199 20.06 6.08 -7.69
CA ARG A 199 20.65 7.24 -8.40
C ARG A 199 19.76 7.74 -9.54
N GLY A 200 19.04 6.84 -10.21
CA GLY A 200 18.07 7.19 -11.22
C GLY A 200 16.81 7.85 -10.66
N GLY A 201 16.63 7.87 -9.33
CA GLY A 201 15.45 8.45 -8.70
C GLY A 201 14.16 7.67 -9.00
N LEU A 202 14.24 6.37 -9.33
CA LEU A 202 13.08 5.56 -9.67
C LEU A 202 12.07 5.57 -8.52
N PRO A 203 10.79 5.91 -8.74
CA PRO A 203 9.86 6.22 -7.66
C PRO A 203 9.57 5.04 -6.71
N VAL A 204 9.10 5.41 -5.53
CA VAL A 204 8.25 4.56 -4.70
C VAL A 204 6.80 4.96 -4.96
N VAL A 205 5.93 3.98 -5.24
CA VAL A 205 4.48 4.17 -5.40
C VAL A 205 3.78 3.47 -4.23
N SER A 206 3.05 4.23 -3.42
CA SER A 206 2.41 3.76 -2.19
C SER A 206 0.90 3.94 -2.24
N ILE A 207 0.15 2.84 -2.30
CA ILE A 207 -1.32 2.82 -2.29
C ILE A 207 -1.82 2.59 -0.86
N SER A 208 -2.88 3.29 -0.44
CA SER A 208 -3.55 3.12 0.86
C SER A 208 -4.97 2.57 0.67
N ILE A 209 -5.35 1.55 1.44
CA ILE A 209 -6.69 0.94 1.43
C ILE A 209 -7.10 0.60 2.87
N GLY A 210 -8.35 0.85 3.25
CA GLY A 210 -8.85 0.61 4.60
C GLY A 210 -8.83 1.86 5.48
N ASP A 211 -8.55 1.68 6.76
CA ASP A 211 -8.47 2.79 7.71
C ASP A 211 -7.40 3.81 7.30
N ALA A 212 -7.69 5.09 7.55
CA ALA A 212 -6.78 6.18 7.30
C ALA A 212 -5.55 6.11 8.22
N GLY A 213 -4.42 6.63 7.75
CA GLY A 213 -3.18 6.69 8.53
C GLY A 213 -2.48 8.02 8.41
N GLU A 214 -1.81 8.44 9.49
CA GLU A 214 -0.97 9.64 9.48
C GLU A 214 0.42 9.31 8.93
N PHE A 215 0.71 9.84 7.75
CA PHE A 215 1.99 9.69 7.08
C PHE A 215 2.88 10.91 7.35
N LEU A 216 4.09 10.64 7.82
CA LEU A 216 5.13 11.63 8.06
C LEU A 216 6.12 11.63 6.90
N TYR A 217 6.58 12.80 6.48
CA TYR A 217 7.61 12.91 5.44
C TYR A 217 8.48 14.16 5.55
N GLY A 218 9.73 14.07 5.08
CA GLY A 218 10.66 15.20 5.02
C GLY A 218 12.10 14.79 4.71
N HIS A 219 13.02 15.74 4.79
CA HIS A 219 14.43 15.54 4.46
C HIS A 219 15.33 15.29 5.69
N THR A 220 14.74 15.21 6.88
CA THR A 220 15.48 15.01 8.14
C THR A 220 14.87 13.87 8.95
N ARG A 221 15.59 13.37 9.96
CA ARG A 221 15.06 12.37 10.91
C ARG A 221 14.34 12.99 12.11
N ASP A 222 14.30 14.31 12.17
CA ASP A 222 13.70 15.10 13.24
C ASP A 222 12.20 15.21 13.01
N GLU A 223 11.41 14.46 13.80
CA GLU A 223 9.95 14.34 13.61
C GLU A 223 9.24 15.69 13.68
N ASP A 224 9.72 16.62 14.49
CA ASP A 224 9.14 17.95 14.67
C ASP A 224 9.29 18.83 13.42
N LYS A 225 10.21 18.48 12.52
CA LYS A 225 10.44 19.15 11.23
C LYS A 225 9.75 18.45 10.06
N LEU A 226 9.03 17.36 10.31
CA LEU A 226 8.35 16.61 9.26
C LEU A 226 6.99 17.20 8.93
N GLN A 227 6.67 17.11 7.65
CA GLN A 227 5.32 17.36 7.16
C GLN A 227 4.44 16.14 7.46
N LYS A 228 3.14 16.39 7.65
CA LYS A 228 2.14 15.36 7.97
C LYS A 228 1.04 15.38 6.94
N VAL A 229 0.58 14.21 6.54
CA VAL A 229 -0.60 14.06 5.69
C VAL A 229 -1.39 12.82 6.08
N VAL A 230 -2.72 12.97 6.14
CA VAL A 230 -3.62 11.83 6.34
C VAL A 230 -3.84 11.15 4.99
N LEU A 231 -3.49 9.86 4.93
CA LEU A 231 -3.74 9.00 3.77
C LEU A 231 -4.97 8.15 4.05
N GLU A 232 -5.99 8.32 3.23
CA GLU A 232 -7.28 7.64 3.31
C GLU A 232 -7.35 6.48 2.30
N SER A 233 -8.41 5.68 2.38
CA SER A 233 -8.64 4.58 1.44
C SER A 233 -8.77 5.10 0.02
N GLY A 234 -7.97 4.56 -0.89
CA GLY A 234 -7.91 4.95 -2.31
C GLY A 234 -6.83 5.96 -2.64
N ASP A 235 -6.12 6.51 -1.65
CA ASP A 235 -5.03 7.46 -1.88
C ASP A 235 -3.76 6.78 -2.41
N VAL A 236 -3.04 7.50 -3.26
CA VAL A 236 -1.73 7.11 -3.79
C VAL A 236 -0.72 8.22 -3.51
N VAL A 237 0.36 7.87 -2.81
CA VAL A 237 1.54 8.75 -2.68
C VAL A 237 2.64 8.21 -3.58
N ILE A 238 3.24 9.09 -4.38
CA ILE A 238 4.38 8.75 -5.23
C ILE A 238 5.52 9.69 -4.88
N PHE A 239 6.70 9.15 -4.59
CA PHE A 239 7.92 9.92 -4.37
C PHE A 239 9.11 9.31 -5.12
N GLY A 240 9.73 10.11 -5.98
CA GLY A 240 10.88 9.77 -6.79
C GLY A 240 11.75 11.01 -7.03
N GLY A 241 12.69 10.93 -7.98
CA GLY A 241 13.59 12.03 -8.30
C GLY A 241 14.23 12.64 -7.05
N LYS A 242 14.04 13.95 -6.84
CA LYS A 242 14.54 14.69 -5.66
C LYS A 242 14.00 14.19 -4.32
N SER A 243 12.81 13.60 -4.31
CA SER A 243 12.18 13.04 -3.12
C SER A 243 12.40 11.53 -2.98
N ARG A 244 13.24 10.89 -3.81
CA ARG A 244 13.43 9.43 -3.75
C ARG A 244 13.92 8.93 -2.39
N LEU A 245 14.71 9.75 -1.69
CA LEU A 245 15.29 9.44 -0.38
C LEU A 245 14.74 10.36 0.71
N ILE A 246 13.44 10.67 0.73
CA ILE A 246 12.83 11.31 1.90
C ILE A 246 12.79 10.35 3.09
N PHE A 247 12.99 10.90 4.29
CA PHE A 247 12.58 10.21 5.50
C PHE A 247 11.05 10.19 5.55
N HIS A 248 10.49 9.03 5.86
CA HIS A 248 9.06 8.88 5.98
C HIS A 248 8.68 7.76 6.95
N GLY A 249 7.42 7.75 7.38
CA GLY A 249 6.90 6.78 8.33
C GLY A 249 5.38 6.87 8.47
N VAL A 250 4.83 5.95 9.25
CA VAL A 250 3.41 5.91 9.63
C VAL A 250 3.33 6.10 11.13
N ARG A 251 2.83 7.27 11.57
CA ARG A 251 2.77 7.61 12.99
C ARG A 251 1.67 6.85 13.73
N GLY A 252 0.52 6.66 13.07
CA GLY A 252 -0.61 5.92 13.63
C GLY A 252 -1.73 5.70 12.62
N ILE A 253 -2.70 4.88 13.02
CA ILE A 253 -3.90 4.54 12.26
C ILE A 253 -5.12 5.15 12.94
N PHE A 254 -6.00 5.75 12.15
CA PHE A 254 -7.29 6.27 12.62
C PHE A 254 -8.34 5.15 12.49
N PRO A 255 -8.73 4.49 13.59
CA PRO A 255 -9.62 3.34 13.52
C PRO A 255 -11.02 3.74 13.02
N ASN A 256 -11.73 2.78 12.41
CA ASN A 256 -13.12 2.93 11.95
C ASN A 256 -13.31 4.02 10.89
N THR A 257 -12.31 4.21 10.02
CA THR A 257 -12.35 5.19 8.92
C THR A 257 -12.37 4.53 7.53
N THR A 258 -12.35 3.20 7.49
CA THR A 258 -12.57 2.44 6.24
C THR A 258 -13.91 2.82 5.59
N PRO A 259 -13.96 3.14 4.28
CA PRO A 259 -15.20 3.50 3.62
C PRO A 259 -16.25 2.40 3.66
N LEU A 260 -17.49 2.75 3.98
CA LEU A 260 -18.62 1.82 4.02
C LEU A 260 -18.80 1.02 2.71
N PRO A 261 -18.70 1.61 1.49
CA PRO A 261 -18.82 0.85 0.25
C PRO A 261 -17.74 -0.23 0.07
N LEU A 262 -16.57 -0.06 0.70
CA LEU A 262 -15.52 -1.08 0.70
C LEU A 262 -15.88 -2.22 1.65
N LEU A 263 -16.32 -1.89 2.88
CA LEU A 263 -16.74 -2.86 3.90
C LEU A 263 -17.93 -3.72 3.46
N GLU A 264 -18.89 -3.12 2.74
CA GLU A 264 -20.06 -3.83 2.20
C GLU A 264 -19.68 -4.85 1.13
N LYS A 265 -18.64 -4.55 0.32
CA LYS A 265 -18.17 -5.45 -0.75
C LYS A 265 -17.20 -6.51 -0.25
N ILE A 266 -16.36 -6.15 0.72
CA ILE A 266 -15.38 -7.04 1.34
C ILE A 266 -15.36 -6.78 2.84
N LYS A 267 -15.47 -7.84 3.64
CA LYS A 267 -15.31 -7.77 5.10
C LYS A 267 -13.84 -7.59 5.48
N LEU A 268 -13.23 -6.48 5.04
CA LEU A 268 -11.86 -6.13 5.36
C LEU A 268 -11.71 -6.07 6.88
N ARG A 269 -10.69 -6.75 7.40
CA ARG A 269 -10.30 -6.70 8.81
C ARG A 269 -10.03 -5.23 9.20
N PRO A 270 -10.47 -4.78 10.39
CA PRO A 270 -10.17 -3.43 10.88
C PRO A 270 -8.67 -3.13 10.83
N GLY A 271 -8.31 -2.00 10.20
CA GLY A 271 -6.94 -1.63 9.94
C GLY A 271 -6.72 -1.06 8.54
N ARG A 272 -5.44 -0.78 8.26
CA ARG A 272 -4.96 -0.15 7.03
C ARG A 272 -4.07 -1.12 6.27
N LEU A 273 -4.39 -1.36 5.01
CA LEU A 273 -3.53 -2.02 4.04
C LEU A 273 -2.73 -0.96 3.25
N ASN A 274 -1.45 -1.23 3.04
CA ASN A 274 -0.57 -0.41 2.22
C ASN A 274 0.24 -1.28 1.27
N LEU A 275 0.27 -0.91 -0.01
CA LEU A 275 1.09 -1.54 -1.03
C LEU A 275 2.16 -0.55 -1.47
N THR A 276 3.43 -0.92 -1.31
CA THR A 276 4.58 -0.08 -1.65
C THR A 276 5.37 -0.74 -2.78
N PHE A 277 5.27 -0.19 -3.98
CA PHE A 277 5.90 -0.70 -5.20
C PHE A 277 7.23 -0.01 -5.47
N ARG A 278 8.22 -0.81 -5.89
CA ARG A 278 9.59 -0.37 -6.15
C ARG A 278 10.22 -1.20 -7.28
N GLN A 279 11.34 -0.70 -7.81
CA GLN A 279 12.17 -1.43 -8.76
C GLN A 279 13.56 -1.60 -8.17
N PHE A 280 14.01 -2.85 -8.07
CA PHE A 280 15.29 -3.23 -7.47
C PHE A 280 16.45 -3.10 -8.45
#